data_AF-A0A497ERF4-F1
#
_entry.id   AF-A0A497ERF4-F1
#
_cell.length_a   1.000
_cell.length_b   1.000
_cell.length_c   1.000
_cell.angle_alpha   90.00
_cell.angle_beta   90.00
_cell.angle_gamma   90.00
#
_symmetry.space_group_name_H-M   'P 1'
#
loop_
_entity.id
_entity.type
_entity.pdbx_description
1 polymer ?
#
loop_
_entity_poly.entity_id
_entity_poly.type
_entity_poly.pdbx_seq_one_letter_code
_entity_poly.pdbx_strand_id
1 'polypeptide(L)'
;MEFCPKCGKMLVPEKKNEKVYLVCRSCGFKKIAKDMKGYRVTQEVEEEKRRKTIIVEEPRAKRRKEEERELLQEYYEVFLESFAAEEQESGEGYEE
;
A
#
# COMPACT_ATOMS: atom_id res chain seq x y z
N MET A 1 29.90 22.21 15.79
CA MET A 1 29.12 22.99 14.82
C MET A 1 29.97 24.15 14.35
N GLU A 2 30.10 24.35 13.05
CA GLU A 2 30.99 25.33 12.42
C GLU A 2 30.18 26.42 11.71
N PHE A 3 30.59 27.67 11.87
CA PHE A 3 29.96 28.84 11.26
C PHE A 3 30.78 29.33 10.05
N CYS A 4 30.14 30.05 9.14
CA CYS A 4 30.78 30.59 7.96
C CYS A 4 31.68 31.78 8.33
N PRO A 5 32.97 31.77 7.96
CA PRO A 5 33.90 32.87 8.26
C PRO A 5 33.55 34.17 7.53
N LYS A 6 32.75 34.12 6.46
CA LYS A 6 32.38 35.31 5.67
C LYS A 6 31.13 36.02 6.16
N CYS A 7 30.18 35.29 6.75
CA CYS A 7 28.86 35.85 7.07
C CYS A 7 28.31 35.42 8.44
N GLY A 8 29.07 34.67 9.23
CA GLY A 8 28.69 34.23 10.58
C GLY A 8 27.55 33.21 10.65
N LYS A 9 26.94 32.82 9.52
CA LYS A 9 25.82 31.86 9.48
C LYS A 9 26.29 30.42 9.60
N MET A 10 25.45 29.57 10.18
CA MET A 10 25.74 28.15 10.39
C MET A 10 25.97 27.43 9.05
N LEU A 11 27.00 26.58 8.99
CA LEU A 11 27.26 25.74 7.83
C LEU A 11 26.41 24.47 7.89
N VAL A 12 25.80 24.12 6.76
CA VAL A 12 24.92 22.96 6.62
C VAL A 12 25.68 21.83 5.92
N PRO A 13 25.66 20.59 6.44
CA PRO A 13 26.29 19.46 5.78
C PRO A 13 25.45 18.99 4.57
N GLU A 14 26.11 18.84 3.43
CA GLU A 14 25.59 18.35 2.17
C GLU A 14 26.42 17.14 1.73
N LYS A 15 25.77 15.98 1.58
CA LYS A 15 26.44 14.74 1.16
C LYS A 15 26.47 14.69 -0.36
N LYS A 16 27.67 14.70 -0.95
CA LYS A 16 27.86 14.70 -2.41
C LYS A 16 29.05 13.81 -2.78
N ASN A 17 28.84 12.81 -3.63
CA ASN A 17 29.88 11.89 -4.12
C ASN A 17 30.72 11.30 -2.98
N GLU A 18 30.06 10.62 -2.03
CA GLU A 18 30.65 9.96 -0.85
C GLU A 18 31.34 10.85 0.18
N LYS A 19 31.50 12.16 -0.08
CA LYS A 19 32.09 13.13 0.87
C LYS A 19 31.02 14.08 1.41
N VAL A 20 31.18 14.48 2.66
CA VAL A 20 30.30 15.47 3.31
C VAL A 20 30.95 16.84 3.19
N TYR A 21 30.23 17.80 2.61
CA TYR A 21 30.65 19.18 2.47
C TYR A 21 29.82 20.08 3.38
N LEU A 22 30.45 21.02 4.06
CA LEU A 22 29.79 22.06 4.82
C LEU A 22 29.60 23.28 3.93
N VAL A 23 28.35 23.61 3.63
CA VAL A 23 27.96 24.65 2.68
C VAL A 23 27.24 25.78 3.41
N CYS A 24 27.63 27.03 3.12
CA CYS A 24 26.90 28.21 3.54
C CYS A 24 25.86 28.58 2.49
N ARG A 25 24.57 28.56 2.85
CA ARG A 25 23.47 28.94 1.96
C ARG A 25 23.43 30.43 1.61
N SER A 26 24.13 31.29 2.37
CA SER A 26 24.05 32.74 2.16
C SER A 26 25.20 33.33 1.35
N CYS A 27 26.41 32.76 1.41
CA CYS A 27 27.56 33.28 0.65
C CYS A 27 28.18 32.23 -0.29
N GLY A 28 27.68 30.99 -0.30
CA GLY A 28 28.17 29.93 -1.17
C GLY A 28 29.49 29.29 -0.73
N PHE A 29 30.02 29.61 0.46
CA PHE A 29 31.23 29.00 1.00
C PHE A 29 31.06 27.48 1.16
N LYS A 30 32.02 26.69 0.68
CA LYS A 30 32.04 25.23 0.78
C LYS A 30 33.36 24.76 1.38
N LYS A 31 33.31 23.86 2.37
CA LYS A 31 34.50 23.15 2.86
C LYS A 31 34.22 21.66 3.02
N ILE A 32 35.25 20.84 2.85
CA ILE A 32 35.16 19.39 3.10
C ILE A 32 35.17 19.17 4.61
N ALA A 33 34.18 18.44 5.14
CA ALA A 33 34.16 18.06 6.55
C ALA A 33 35.22 16.99 6.80
N LYS A 34 36.31 17.34 7.51
CA LYS A 34 37.39 16.40 7.87
C LYS A 34 37.09 15.61 9.15
N ASP A 35 36.33 16.20 10.08
CA ASP A 35 35.96 15.56 11.35
C ASP A 35 34.43 15.50 11.51
N MET A 36 33.89 14.28 11.46
CA MET A 36 32.45 13.99 11.60
C MET A 36 32.00 13.74 13.06
N LYS A 37 32.84 14.03 14.07
CA LYS A 37 32.58 13.68 15.49
C LYS A 37 31.44 14.44 16.18
N GLY A 38 30.74 15.37 15.52
CA GLY A 38 29.67 16.17 16.15
C GLY A 38 28.55 16.66 15.23
N TYR A 39 28.47 16.14 14.00
CA TYR A 39 27.43 16.53 13.03
C TYR A 39 26.42 15.39 12.85
N ARG A 40 25.54 15.21 13.84
CA ARG A 40 24.40 14.28 13.75
C ARG A 40 23.20 15.06 13.22
N VAL A 41 22.96 14.99 11.91
CA VAL A 41 21.71 15.49 11.32
C VAL A 41 20.71 14.34 11.31
N THR A 42 19.87 14.30 12.32
CA THR A 42 18.68 13.44 12.35
C THR A 42 17.61 14.11 11.50
N GLN A 43 17.26 13.51 10.35
CA GLN A 43 16.01 13.83 9.68
C GLN A 43 14.91 12.97 10.28
N GLU A 44 13.93 13.59 10.93
CA GLU A 44 12.64 12.94 11.16
C GLU A 44 11.96 12.77 9.80
N VAL A 45 11.76 11.52 9.41
CA VAL A 45 11.00 11.19 8.21
C VAL A 45 9.53 11.23 8.62
N GLU A 46 8.83 12.29 8.18
CA GLU A 46 7.38 12.41 8.32
C GLU A 46 6.66 11.16 7.81
N GLU A 47 5.58 10.79 8.49
CA GLU A 47 4.82 9.57 8.28
C GLU A 47 4.32 9.42 6.82
N GLU A 48 4.13 10.53 6.12
CA GLU A 48 3.74 10.60 4.71
C GLU A 48 4.78 10.00 3.75
N LYS A 49 6.07 9.99 4.11
CA LYS A 49 7.16 9.39 3.30
C LYS A 49 7.37 7.91 3.60
N ARG A 50 6.64 7.33 4.56
CA ARG A 50 6.66 5.89 4.82
C ARG A 50 5.82 5.18 3.75
N ARG A 51 6.30 4.04 3.25
CA ARG A 51 5.54 3.21 2.31
C ARG A 51 4.24 2.75 3.00
N LYS A 52 3.08 3.26 2.56
CA LYS A 52 1.78 2.83 3.05
C LYS A 52 1.36 1.56 2.31
N THR A 53 0.96 0.52 3.05
CA THR A 53 0.32 -0.68 2.50
C THR A 53 -1.13 -0.35 2.19
N ILE A 54 -1.56 -0.52 0.94
CA ILE A 54 -2.96 -0.28 0.53
C ILE A 54 -3.71 -1.60 0.65
N ILE A 55 -4.75 -1.64 1.46
CA ILE A 55 -5.69 -2.77 1.53
C ILE A 55 -6.70 -2.57 0.40
N VAL A 56 -6.74 -3.52 -0.55
CA VAL A 56 -7.68 -3.49 -1.68
C VAL A 56 -8.85 -4.41 -1.34
N GLU A 57 -10.02 -3.83 -1.08
CA GLU A 57 -11.27 -4.59 -0.98
C GLU A 57 -11.83 -4.85 -2.39
N GLU A 58 -12.41 -6.03 -2.62
CA GLU A 58 -13.09 -6.29 -3.89
C GLU A 58 -14.30 -5.36 -4.07
N PRO A 59 -14.52 -4.85 -5.30
CA PRO A 59 -15.59 -3.90 -5.55
C PRO A 59 -16.96 -4.54 -5.26
N ARG A 60 -17.83 -3.82 -4.54
CA ARG A 60 -19.18 -4.27 -4.13
C ARG A 60 -20.03 -4.82 -5.29
N ALA A 61 -19.84 -4.29 -6.50
CA ALA A 61 -20.55 -4.73 -7.70
C ALA A 61 -20.19 -6.17 -8.12
N LYS A 62 -18.96 -6.61 -7.85
CA LYS A 62 -18.47 -7.95 -8.18
C LYS A 62 -19.02 -8.99 -7.20
N ARG A 63 -19.04 -8.64 -5.90
CA ARG A 63 -19.67 -9.45 -4.84
C ARG A 63 -21.16 -9.69 -5.10
N ARG A 64 -21.93 -8.64 -5.42
CA ARG A 64 -23.36 -8.78 -5.74
C ARG A 64 -23.65 -9.71 -6.91
N LYS A 65 -22.84 -9.63 -7.98
CA LYS A 65 -23.00 -10.51 -9.16
C LYS A 65 -22.72 -11.96 -8.85
N GLU A 66 -21.80 -12.22 -7.93
CA GLU A 66 -21.46 -13.56 -7.47
C GLU A 66 -22.55 -14.13 -6.56
N GLU A 67 -23.03 -13.34 -5.60
CA GLU A 67 -24.16 -13.69 -4.73
C GLU A 67 -25.44 -14.01 -5.54
N GLU A 68 -25.74 -13.21 -6.57
CA GLU A 68 -26.88 -13.44 -7.47
C GLU A 68 -26.73 -14.75 -8.27
N ARG A 69 -25.50 -15.07 -8.70
CA ARG A 69 -25.21 -16.30 -9.45
C ARG A 69 -25.33 -17.54 -8.57
N GLU A 70 -24.85 -17.48 -7.34
CA GLU A 70 -24.97 -18.56 -6.36
C GLU A 70 -26.43 -18.82 -6.00
N LEU A 71 -27.21 -17.77 -5.73
CA LEU A 71 -28.63 -17.89 -5.43
C LEU A 71 -29.44 -18.48 -6.59
N LEU A 72 -29.12 -18.10 -7.83
CA LEU A 72 -29.76 -18.66 -9.01
C LEU A 72 -29.45 -20.15 -9.19
N GLN A 73 -28.22 -20.56 -8.86
CA GLN A 73 -27.81 -21.96 -8.91
C GLN A 73 -28.54 -22.79 -7.85
N GLU A 74 -28.57 -22.33 -6.60
CA GLU A 74 -29.30 -23.00 -5.50
C GLU A 74 -30.80 -23.14 -5.84
N TYR A 75 -31.42 -22.09 -6.37
CA TYR A 75 -32.82 -22.14 -6.81
C TYR A 75 -33.07 -23.21 -7.87
N TYR A 76 -32.17 -23.30 -8.86
CA TYR A 76 -32.30 -24.28 -9.94
C TYR A 76 -32.07 -25.72 -9.46
N GLU A 77 -31.14 -25.94 -8.53
CA GLU A 77 -30.90 -27.24 -7.91
C GLU A 77 -32.15 -27.73 -7.17
N VAL A 78 -32.73 -26.88 -6.30
CA VAL A 78 -33.97 -27.20 -5.58
C VAL A 78 -35.13 -27.48 -6.54
N PHE A 79 -35.25 -26.70 -7.61
CA PHE A 79 -36.27 -26.91 -8.63
C PHE A 79 -36.13 -28.28 -9.31
N LEU A 80 -34.93 -28.64 -9.76
CA LEU A 80 -34.69 -29.94 -10.39
C LEU A 80 -34.90 -31.11 -9.44
N GLU A 81 -34.51 -30.98 -8.18
CA GLU A 81 -34.76 -32.00 -7.15
C GLU A 81 -36.27 -32.22 -6.96
N SER A 82 -37.04 -31.13 -6.84
CA SER A 82 -38.50 -31.22 -6.67
C SER A 82 -39.17 -31.87 -7.88
N PHE A 83 -38.78 -31.50 -9.10
CA PHE A 83 -39.35 -32.08 -10.32
C PHE A 83 -38.96 -33.55 -10.49
N ALA A 84 -37.71 -33.91 -10.17
CA ALA A 84 -37.25 -35.30 -10.20
C ALA A 84 -37.95 -36.18 -9.16
N ALA A 85 -38.31 -35.63 -8.00
CA ALA A 85 -39.11 -36.31 -6.99
C ALA A 85 -40.56 -36.53 -7.47
N GLU A 86 -41.18 -35.53 -8.10
CA GLU A 86 -42.51 -35.67 -8.71
C GLU A 86 -42.55 -36.70 -9.86
N GLU A 87 -41.48 -36.78 -10.67
CA GLU A 87 -41.36 -37.77 -11.74
C GLU A 87 -41.20 -39.20 -11.18
N GLN A 88 -40.54 -39.37 -10.04
CA GLN A 88 -40.43 -40.65 -9.34
C GLN A 88 -41.77 -41.07 -8.70
N GLU A 89 -42.49 -40.14 -8.07
CA GLU A 89 -43.82 -40.42 -7.51
C GLU A 89 -44.88 -40.71 -8.60
N SER A 90 -44.72 -40.15 -9.80
CA SER A 90 -45.62 -40.41 -10.94
C SER A 90 -45.21 -41.62 -11.80
N GLY A 91 -43.97 -42.09 -11.70
CA GLY A 91 -43.44 -43.27 -12.40
C GLY A 91 -43.75 -44.61 -11.73
N GLU A 92 -44.11 -44.63 -10.44
CA GLU A 92 -44.46 -45.86 -9.70
C GLU A 92 -45.92 -46.35 -9.95
N GLY A 93 -46.64 -45.73 -10.90
CA GLY A 93 -48.04 -46.04 -11.23
C GLY A 93 -48.29 -46.93 -12.45
N TYR A 94 -47.27 -47.38 -13.17
CA TYR A 94 -47.43 -48.19 -14.40
C TYR A 94 -46.41 -49.34 -14.49
N GLU A 95 -46.49 -50.28 -13.55
CA GLU A 95 -46.02 -51.65 -13.79
C GLU A 95 -47.15 -52.63 -13.41
N GLU A 96 -47.96 -53.03 -14.40
CA GLU A 96 -48.70 -54.31 -14.44
C GLU A 96 -48.51 -54.97 -15.80
#